data_AF-A0A6I3XAV1-F1
#
_entry.id   AF-A0A6I3XAV1-F1
#
_cell.length_a   1.000
_cell.length_b   1.000
_cell.length_c   1.000
_cell.angle_alpha   90.00
_cell.angle_beta   90.00
_cell.angle_gamma   90.00
#
_symmetry.space_group_name_H-M   'P 1'
#
loop_
_entity.id
_entity.type
_entity.pdbx_description
1 polymer ?
#
loop_
_entity_poly.entity_id
_entity_poly.type
_entity_poly.pdbx_seq_one_letter_code
_entity_poly.pdbx_strand_id
1 'polypeptide(L)' 'MKYVRAFFRFLFDFFVGDTPELFVLGLAVLAISGTLIHTLKSQALVIVLLPLMVFLGVVGSVLLERRRKHR' A
#
# COMPACT_ATOMS: atom_id res chain seq x y z
N MET A 1 25.95 -12.17 -9.92
CA MET A 1 25.47 -12.34 -8.52
C MET A 1 25.43 -11.03 -7.73
N LYS A 2 26.52 -10.23 -7.67
CA LYS A 2 26.57 -8.94 -6.92
C LYS A 2 25.42 -7.97 -7.25
N TYR A 3 25.13 -7.78 -8.54
CA TYR A 3 24.07 -6.86 -9.00
C TYR A 3 22.65 -7.34 -8.65
N VAL A 4 22.41 -8.65 -8.73
CA VAL A 4 21.11 -9.25 -8.37
C VAL A 4 20.84 -9.07 -6.88
N ARG A 5 21.84 -9.33 -6.04
CA ARG A 5 21.72 -9.14 -4.59
C ARG A 5 21.50 -7.67 -4.22
N ALA A 6 22.18 -6.74 -4.90
CA ALA A 6 21.98 -5.30 -4.72
C ALA A 6 20.57 -4.86 -5.14
N PHE A 7 20.06 -5.40 -6.25
CA PHE A 7 18.70 -5.14 -6.72
C PHE A 7 17.65 -5.58 -5.70
N PHE A 8 17.72 -6.82 -5.19
CA PHE A 8 16.76 -7.30 -4.20
C PHE A 8 16.87 -6.56 -2.86
N ARG A 9 18.07 -6.14 -2.47
CA ARG A 9 18.26 -5.34 -1.25
C ARG A 9 17.67 -3.94 -1.42
N PHE A 10 17.88 -3.30 -2.57
CA PHE A 10 17.20 -2.05 -2.91
C PHE A 10 15.69 -2.21 -2.94
N LEU A 11 15.17 -3.28 -3.55
CA LEU A 11 13.74 -3.54 -3.62
C LEU A 11 13.15 -3.68 -2.21
N PHE A 12 13.84 -4.43 -1.35
CA PHE A 12 13.44 -4.61 0.04
C PHE A 12 13.49 -3.30 0.83
N ASP A 13 14.57 -2.51 0.70
CA ASP A 13 14.68 -1.20 1.35
C ASP A 13 13.63 -0.20 0.81
N PHE A 14 13.30 -0.26 -0.48
CA PHE A 14 12.26 0.57 -1.10
C PHE A 14 10.86 0.23 -0.60
N PHE A 15 10.54 -1.06 -0.52
CA PHE A 15 9.23 -1.50 -0.06
C PHE A 15 9.08 -1.44 1.47
N VAL A 16 10.13 -1.78 2.23
CA VAL A 16 10.03 -2.01 3.68
C VAL A 16 10.80 -0.97 4.50
N GLY A 17 11.86 -0.38 3.96
CA GLY A 17 12.83 0.42 4.71
C GLY A 17 12.33 1.81 5.10
N ASP A 18 11.81 2.59 4.15
CA ASP A 18 11.49 4.01 4.40
C ASP A 18 10.06 4.25 4.91
N THR A 19 9.09 3.42 4.52
CA THR A 19 7.68 3.54 4.95
C THR A 19 6.99 2.16 5.00
N PRO A 20 7.33 1.32 5.99
CA PRO A 20 6.78 -0.03 6.10
C PRO A 20 5.24 -0.04 6.19
N GLU A 21 4.63 1.03 6.70
CA GLU A 21 3.17 1.14 6.76
C GLU A 21 2.54 1.09 5.37
N LEU A 22 3.14 1.74 4.36
CA LEU A 22 2.60 1.75 3.00
C LEU A 22 2.65 0.38 2.33
N PHE A 23 3.66 -0.42 2.65
CA PHE A 23 3.74 -1.80 2.15
C PHE A 23 2.65 -2.68 2.73
N VAL A 24 2.43 -2.60 4.05
CA VAL A 24 1.33 -3.32 4.70
C VAL A 24 -0.02 -2.84 4.18
N LEU A 25 -0.17 -1.53 3.96
CA LEU A 25 -1.39 -0.93 3.41
C LEU A 25 -1.64 -1.41 1.97
N GLY A 26 -0.60 -1.52 1.15
CA GLY A 26 -0.68 -2.08 -0.20
C GLY A 26 -1.13 -3.54 -0.20
N LEU A 27 -0.56 -4.38 0.67
CA LEU A 27 -1.00 -5.77 0.84
C LEU A 27 -2.46 -5.87 1.30
N ALA A 28 -2.86 -5.02 2.26
CA ALA A 28 -4.24 -4.97 2.75
C ALA A 28 -5.21 -4.54 1.64
N VAL A 29 -4.87 -3.51 0.85
CA VAL A 29 -5.68 -3.06 -0.29
C VAL A 29 -5.81 -4.16 -1.34
N LEU A 30 -4.73 -4.87 -1.67
CA LEU A 30 -4.77 -5.99 -2.61
C LEU A 30 -5.67 -7.13 -2.10
N ALA A 31 -5.51 -7.53 -0.84
CA ALA A 31 -6.32 -8.59 -0.23
C ALA A 31 -7.81 -8.20 -0.19
N ILE A 32 -8.12 -6.99 0.27
CA ILE A 32 -9.50 -6.48 0.34
C ILE A 32 -10.10 -6.39 -1.06
N SER A 33 -9.36 -5.85 -2.04
CA SER A 33 -9.84 -5.70 -3.41
C SER A 33 -10.08 -7.04 -4.09
N GLY A 34 -9.16 -8.01 -3.94
CA GLY A 34 -9.33 -9.36 -4.46
C GLY A 34 -10.56 -10.05 -3.86
N THR A 35 -10.75 -9.91 -2.54
CA THR A 35 -11.93 -10.45 -1.86
C THR A 35 -13.22 -9.78 -2.34
N LEU A 36 -13.19 -8.46 -2.53
CA LEU A 36 -14.34 -7.70 -3.02
C LEU A 36 -14.72 -8.06 -4.45
N ILE A 37 -13.75 -8.26 -5.34
CA ILE A 37 -13.99 -8.68 -6.73
C ILE A 37 -14.71 -10.03 -6.78
N HIS A 38 -14.38 -10.95 -5.87
CA HIS A 38 -15.02 -12.27 -5.82
C HIS A 38 -16.37 -12.28 -5.11
N THR A 39 -16.63 -11.34 -4.20
CA THR A 39 -17.85 -11.30 -3.38
C THR A 39 -18.92 -10.34 -3.92
N LEU A 40 -18.51 -9.24 -4.55
CA LEU A 40 -19.41 -8.27 -5.15
C LEU A 40 -19.64 -8.57 -6.64
N LYS A 41 -20.90 -8.77 -7.02
CA LYS A 41 -21.30 -8.93 -8.43
C LYS A 41 -21.26 -7.61 -9.23
N SER A 42 -21.07 -6.47 -8.56
CA SER A 42 -21.11 -5.14 -9.19
C SER A 42 -19.72 -4.57 -9.36
N GLN A 43 -19.25 -4.52 -10.62
CA GLN A 43 -17.96 -3.96 -10.99
C GLN A 43 -17.85 -2.45 -10.69
N ALA A 44 -18.97 -1.73 -10.73
CA ALA A 44 -19.02 -0.30 -10.45
C ALA A 44 -18.57 0.04 -9.02
N LEU A 45 -18.90 -0.81 -8.04
CA LEU A 45 -18.50 -0.63 -6.65
C LEU A 45 -16.98 -0.78 -6.48
N VAL A 46 -16.37 -1.77 -7.16
CA VAL A 46 -14.93 -2.00 -7.13
C VAL A 46 -14.16 -0.82 -7.73
N ILE A 47 -14.65 -0.27 -8.84
CA ILE A 47 -14.02 0.88 -9.54
C ILE A 47 -13.92 2.10 -8.62
N VAL A 48 -14.88 2.31 -7.73
CA VAL A 48 -14.89 3.46 -6.81
C VAL A 48 -14.15 3.15 -5.52
N LEU A 49 -14.30 1.94 -4.96
CA LEU A 49 -13.72 1.60 -3.66
C LEU A 49 -12.19 1.52 -3.69
N LEU A 50 -11.62 0.96 -4.76
CA LEU A 50 -10.17 0.79 -4.90
C LEU A 50 -9.41 2.12 -4.86
N PRO A 51 -9.71 3.11 -5.73
CA PRO A 51 -9.07 4.41 -5.67
C PRO A 51 -9.29 5.12 -4.35
N LEU A 52 -10.48 4.98 -3.76
CA LEU A 52 -10.80 5.59 -2.47
C LEU A 52 -9.95 5.01 -1.33
N MET A 53 -9.78 3.69 -1.28
CA MET A 53 -8.93 3.03 -0.30
C MET A 53 -7.46 3.44 -0.44
N VAL A 54 -6.95 3.52 -1.67
CA VAL A 54 -5.59 4.00 -1.92
C VAL A 54 -5.43 5.46 -1.48
N PHE A 55 -6.38 6.32 -1.84
CA PHE A 55 -6.38 7.72 -1.44
C PHE A 55 -6.35 7.89 0.08
N LEU A 56 -7.25 7.19 0.79
CA LEU A 56 -7.30 7.22 2.25
C LEU A 56 -6.02 6.67 2.89
N GLY A 57 -5.44 5.62 2.32
CA GLY A 57 -4.18 5.04 2.79
C GLY A 57 -3.00 6.01 2.67
N VAL A 58 -2.88 6.68 1.52
CA VAL A 58 -1.83 7.69 1.28
C VAL A 58 -2.03 8.90 2.19
N VAL A 59 -3.24 9.45 2.26
CA VAL A 59 -3.55 10.59 3.13
C VAL A 59 -3.28 10.24 4.59
N GLY A 60 -3.69 9.04 5.03
CA GLY A 60 -3.43 8.53 6.37
C GLY A 60 -1.95 8.44 6.68
N SER A 61 -1.15 7.88 5.78
CA SER A 61 0.32 7.79 5.91
C SER A 61 0.97 9.17 6.02
N VAL A 62 0.60 10.11 5.16
CA VAL A 62 1.11 11.50 5.20
C VAL A 62 0.76 12.17 6.53
N LEU A 63 -0.46 11.99 7.03
CA LEU A 63 -0.88 12.55 8.31
C LEU A 63 -0.14 11.91 9.50
N LEU A 64 0.12 10.60 9.45
CA LEU A 64 0.86 9.88 10.49
C LEU A 64 2.31 10.38 10.56
N GLU A 65 2.94 10.55 9.42
CA GLU A 65 4.31 11.04 9.30
C GLU A 65 4.42 12.49 9.79
N ARG A 66 3.45 13.34 9.40
CA ARG A 66 3.36 14.71 9.95
C ARG A 66 3.23 14.72 11.46
N ARG A 67 2.44 13.82 12.06
CA ARG A 67 2.29 13.71 13.52
C ARG A 67 3.57 13.24 14.20
N ARG A 68 4.32 12.32 13.60
CA ARG A 68 5.62 11.87 14.13
C ARG A 68 6.66 12.99 14.12
N LYS A 69 6.70 13.81 13.07
CA LYS A 69 7.65 14.93 12.94
C LYS A 69 7.39 16.09 13.92
N HIS A 70 6.18 16.21 14.46
CA HIS A 70 5.80 17.24 15.44
C HIS A 70 5.95 16.79 16.91
N ARG A 71 6.34 15.53 17.16
CA ARG A 71 6.72 15.02 18.49
C ARG A 71 8.23 14.98 18.64
#